data_AF-A0A080WLT3-F1
#
_entry.id   AF-A0A080WLT3-F1
#
_cell.length_a   1.000
_cell.length_b   1.000
_cell.length_c   1.000
_cell.angle_alpha   90.00
_cell.angle_beta   90.00
_cell.angle_gamma   90.00
#
_symmetry.space_group_name_H-M   'P 1'
#
loop_
_entity.id
_entity.type
_entity.pdbx_description
1 polymer ?
#
loop_
_entity_poly.entity_id
_entity_poly.type
_entity_poly.pdbx_seq_one_letter_code
_entity_poly.pdbx_strand_id
1 'polypeptide(L)'
;MSMPWWLRIASASGNQTNTKFKANSFRQGVEDFYEASKIEETDFMPRKLAFCHVLGWLPSKEVRAAHLVPKSLDEISVAHLFGAGAVTIDDPRNSEFITLILLPVFDQW
;
A
#
# COMPACT_ATOMS: atom_id res chain seq x y z
N MET A 1 -31.98 -6.21 8.57
CA MET A 1 -31.06 -6.38 9.71
C MET A 1 -29.71 -5.80 9.28
N SER A 2 -29.21 -4.78 9.98
CA SER A 2 -27.91 -4.17 9.68
C SER A 2 -26.81 -5.09 10.19
N MET A 3 -25.86 -5.49 9.33
CA MET A 3 -24.73 -6.32 9.75
C MET A 3 -23.79 -5.55 10.68
N PRO A 4 -23.29 -6.19 11.75
CA PRO A 4 -22.31 -5.59 12.66
C PRO A 4 -21.00 -5.29 11.94
N TRP A 5 -20.35 -4.20 12.34
CA TRP A 5 -19.24 -3.59 11.61
C TRP A 5 -18.01 -4.47 11.47
N TRP A 6 -17.68 -5.28 12.49
CA TRP A 6 -16.59 -6.25 12.42
C TRP A 6 -16.79 -7.32 11.33
N LEU A 7 -18.05 -7.70 11.09
CA LEU A 7 -18.40 -8.68 10.07
C LEU A 7 -18.20 -8.12 8.65
N ARG A 8 -18.22 -6.79 8.48
CA ARG A 8 -17.93 -6.13 7.21
C ARG A 8 -16.44 -6.16 6.87
N ILE A 9 -15.58 -6.00 7.88
CA ILE A 9 -14.12 -6.11 7.72
C ILE A 9 -13.75 -7.54 7.30
N ALA A 10 -14.31 -8.56 7.96
CA ALA A 10 -14.04 -9.96 7.64
C ALA A 10 -14.69 -10.45 6.32
N SER A 11 -15.66 -9.71 5.78
CA SER A 11 -16.41 -10.07 4.56
C SER A 11 -16.06 -9.18 3.37
N ALA A 12 -15.07 -8.29 3.52
CA ALA A 12 -14.46 -7.55 2.43
C ALA A 12 -13.68 -8.52 1.52
N SER A 13 -14.41 -9.29 0.71
CA SER A 13 -13.82 -10.11 -0.36
C SER A 13 -13.16 -9.18 -1.38
N GLY A 14 -11.94 -9.52 -1.80
CA GLY A 14 -11.06 -8.75 -2.72
C GLY A 14 -11.61 -8.37 -4.11
N ASN A 15 -12.92 -8.43 -4.35
CA ASN A 15 -13.56 -7.87 -5.53
C ASN A 15 -13.66 -6.34 -5.40
N GLN A 16 -12.53 -5.68 -5.62
CA GLN A 16 -12.42 -4.23 -5.70
C GLN A 16 -13.19 -3.70 -6.93
N THR A 17 -13.86 -2.56 -6.77
CA THR A 17 -14.53 -1.89 -7.89
C THR A 17 -13.52 -1.45 -8.94
N ASN A 18 -13.85 -1.61 -10.22
CA ASN A 18 -12.96 -1.36 -11.37
C ASN A 18 -12.76 0.14 -11.67
N THR A 19 -12.57 0.96 -10.64
CA THR A 19 -12.08 2.33 -10.81
C THR A 19 -10.59 2.25 -11.14
N LYS A 20 -10.14 3.03 -12.13
CA LYS A 20 -8.73 3.07 -12.55
C LYS A 20 -7.86 3.60 -11.41
N PHE A 21 -7.38 2.69 -10.57
CA PHE A 21 -6.46 2.97 -9.49
C PHE A 21 -5.17 3.59 -10.06
N LYS A 22 -4.81 4.77 -9.56
CA LYS A 22 -3.59 5.48 -9.98
C LYS A 22 -2.37 4.94 -9.23
N ALA A 23 -2.00 3.70 -9.52
CA ALA A 23 -0.93 2.96 -8.85
C ALA A 23 0.40 3.74 -8.80
N ASN A 24 0.74 4.49 -9.86
CA ASN A 24 1.98 5.26 -9.90
C ASN A 24 1.97 6.45 -8.93
N SER A 25 0.84 7.19 -8.88
CA SER A 25 0.70 8.34 -7.97
C SER A 25 0.66 7.90 -6.52
N PHE A 26 -0.06 6.80 -6.24
CA PHE A 26 -0.06 6.19 -4.91
C PHE A 26 1.35 5.77 -4.49
N ARG A 27 2.03 4.97 -5.33
CA ARG A 27 3.40 4.53 -5.06
C ARG A 27 4.34 5.70 -4.78
N GLN A 28 4.26 6.77 -5.56
CA GLN A 28 5.11 7.93 -5.37
C GLN A 28 4.81 8.65 -4.04
N GLY A 29 3.54 8.84 -3.70
CA GLY A 29 3.16 9.42 -2.40
C GLY A 29 3.67 8.60 -1.21
N VAL A 30 3.69 7.26 -1.33
CA VAL A 30 4.26 6.38 -0.30
C VAL A 30 5.79 6.46 -0.26
N GLU A 31 6.47 6.49 -1.43
CA GLU A 31 7.92 6.65 -1.51
C GLU A 31 8.36 7.95 -0.82
N ASP A 32 7.66 9.05 -1.09
CA ASP A 32 7.96 10.37 -0.54
C ASP A 32 7.65 10.45 0.96
N PHE A 33 6.56 9.85 1.42
CA PHE A 33 6.15 9.90 2.83
C PHE A 33 7.10 9.15 3.77
N TYR A 34 7.58 7.97 3.37
CA TYR A 34 8.47 7.14 4.18
C TYR A 34 9.96 7.35 3.86
N GLU A 35 10.28 8.26 2.94
CA GLU A 35 11.63 8.40 2.37
C GLU A 35 12.17 7.04 1.87
N ALA A 36 11.29 6.20 1.35
CA ALA A 36 11.52 4.79 1.03
C ALA A 36 12.11 4.59 -0.37
N SER A 37 12.72 5.62 -0.95
CA SER A 37 13.43 5.53 -2.22
C SER A 37 14.75 6.27 -2.19
N LYS A 38 15.77 5.72 -2.84
CA LYS A 38 17.08 6.36 -2.97
C LYS A 38 17.71 6.07 -4.32
N ILE A 39 18.61 6.95 -4.74
CA ILE A 39 19.48 6.74 -5.88
C ILE A 39 20.83 6.29 -5.34
N GLU A 40 21.28 5.11 -5.76
CA GLU A 40 22.62 4.63 -5.51
C GLU A 40 23.49 4.99 -6.70
N GLU A 41 24.44 5.90 -6.49
CA GLU A 41 25.45 6.24 -7.49
C GLU A 41 26.49 5.10 -7.54
N THR A 42 26.57 4.45 -8.70
CA THR A 42 27.60 3.44 -8.97
C THR A 42 28.44 3.91 -10.16
N ASP A 43 29.68 3.43 -10.24
CA ASP A 43 30.64 3.84 -11.29
C ASP A 43 30.15 3.59 -12.72
N PHE A 44 29.11 2.76 -12.91
CA PHE A 44 28.59 2.39 -14.22
C PHE A 44 27.26 3.10 -14.56
N MET A 45 26.28 3.08 -13.64
CA MET A 45 24.99 3.74 -13.87
C MET A 45 24.26 3.95 -12.53
N PRO A 46 23.63 5.12 -12.30
CA PRO A 46 22.80 5.31 -11.11
C PRO A 46 21.63 4.32 -11.09
N ARG A 47 21.39 3.70 -9.94
CA ARG A 47 20.30 2.73 -9.73
C ARG A 47 19.28 3.28 -8.74
N LYS A 48 18.00 3.25 -9.10
CA LYS A 48 16.92 3.57 -8.16
C LYS A 48 16.59 2.35 -7.30
N LEU A 49 16.73 2.49 -5.99
CA LEU A 49 16.34 1.51 -4.99
C LEU A 49 15.05 1.96 -4.29
N ALA A 50 14.25 0.98 -3.88
CA ALA A 50 13.10 1.18 -3.00
C ALA A 50 13.26 0.28 -1.77
N PHE A 51 12.81 0.77 -0.61
CA PHE A 51 12.87 0.01 0.63
C PHE A 51 11.67 -0.94 0.72
N CYS A 52 11.91 -2.24 0.83
CA CYS A 52 10.91 -3.23 1.17
C CYS A 52 10.94 -3.47 2.69
N HIS A 53 9.80 -3.40 3.37
CA HIS A 53 9.75 -3.55 4.84
C HIS A 53 10.20 -4.93 5.32
N VAL A 54 10.10 -5.96 4.47
CA VAL A 54 10.49 -7.34 4.82
C VAL A 54 11.95 -7.65 4.45
N LEU A 55 12.41 -7.16 3.28
CA LEU A 55 13.68 -7.57 2.68
C LEU A 55 14.75 -6.46 2.64
N GLY A 56 14.39 -5.23 3.02
CA GLY A 56 15.28 -4.07 2.95
C GLY A 56 15.37 -3.45 1.55
N TRP A 57 16.52 -2.86 1.23
CA TRP A 57 16.70 -2.13 -0.04
C TRP A 57 16.80 -3.06 -1.24
N LEU A 58 15.90 -2.86 -2.22
CA LEU A 58 15.83 -3.66 -3.44
C LEU A 58 15.71 -2.75 -4.68
N PRO A 59 15.99 -3.28 -5.89
CA PRO A 59 15.73 -2.55 -7.13
C PRO A 59 14.28 -2.07 -7.19
N SER A 60 14.06 -0.78 -7.47
CA SER A 60 12.72 -0.16 -7.39
C SER A 60 11.66 -0.86 -8.26
N LYS A 61 12.07 -1.53 -9.34
CA LYS A 61 11.21 -2.33 -10.21
C LYS A 61 10.64 -3.60 -9.55
N GLU A 62 11.27 -4.08 -8.48
CA GLU A 62 10.92 -5.34 -7.78
C GLU A 62 10.04 -5.10 -6.54
N VAL A 63 9.81 -3.83 -6.19
CA VAL A 63 9.04 -3.42 -5.02
C VAL A 63 7.76 -2.73 -5.48
N ARG A 64 6.64 -3.03 -4.82
CA ARG A 64 5.35 -2.37 -5.03
C ARG A 64 4.82 -1.83 -3.70
N ALA A 65 4.10 -0.72 -3.79
CA ALA A 65 3.28 -0.25 -2.67
C ALA A 65 1.95 -1.01 -2.72
N ALA A 66 1.63 -1.71 -1.64
CA ALA A 66 0.35 -2.37 -1.44
C ALA A 66 -0.43 -1.63 -0.35
N HIS A 67 -1.76 -1.65 -0.44
CA HIS A 67 -2.60 -1.14 0.65
C HIS A 67 -2.61 -2.14 1.80
N LEU A 68 -2.56 -1.63 3.03
CA LEU A 68 -2.69 -2.46 4.25
C LEU A 68 -4.13 -2.93 4.47
N VAL A 69 -5.08 -2.05 4.15
CA VAL A 69 -6.51 -2.30 4.25
C VAL A 69 -7.12 -2.36 2.85
N PRO A 70 -8.05 -3.30 2.58
CA PRO A 70 -8.73 -3.40 1.30
C PRO A 70 -9.40 -2.09 0.89
N LYS A 71 -9.31 -1.76 -0.41
CA LYS A 71 -9.96 -0.57 -0.98
C LYS A 71 -11.50 -0.53 -0.84
N SER A 72 -12.10 -1.68 -0.52
CA SER A 72 -13.54 -1.81 -0.29
C SER A 72 -13.97 -1.36 1.09
N LEU A 73 -13.03 -1.11 2.01
CA LEU A 73 -13.36 -0.60 3.34
C LEU A 73 -13.70 0.89 3.28
N ASP A 74 -14.70 1.32 4.06
CA ASP A 74 -15.10 2.71 4.11
C ASP A 74 -14.06 3.59 4.82
N GLU A 75 -13.96 4.85 4.40
CA GLU A 75 -12.97 5.82 4.91
C GLU A 75 -13.07 6.05 6.43
N ILE A 76 -14.26 5.89 7.02
CA ILE A 76 -14.46 6.02 8.48
C ILE A 76 -13.78 4.84 9.18
N SER A 77 -13.99 3.62 8.71
CA SER A 77 -13.32 2.42 9.23
C SER A 77 -11.80 2.51 9.06
N VAL A 78 -11.31 3.02 7.92
CA VAL A 78 -9.88 3.27 7.69
C VAL A 78 -9.35 4.31 8.69
N ALA A 79 -10.05 5.42 8.88
CA ALA A 79 -9.68 6.48 9.81
C ALA A 79 -9.62 6.00 11.27
N HIS A 80 -10.57 5.15 11.67
CA HIS A 80 -10.54 4.49 12.98
C HIS A 80 -9.32 3.57 13.15
N LEU A 81 -8.96 2.80 12.13
CA LEU A 81 -7.81 1.89 12.19
C LEU A 81 -6.50 2.66 12.44
N PHE A 82 -6.36 3.82 11.79
CA PHE A 82 -5.17 4.67 11.89
C PHE A 82 -5.27 5.75 12.99
N GLY A 83 -6.34 5.76 13.78
CA GLY A 83 -6.54 6.70 14.88
C GLY A 83 -6.57 8.17 14.47
N ALA A 84 -7.00 8.47 13.24
CA ALA A 84 -7.00 9.82 12.68
C ALA A 84 -8.43 10.30 12.39
N GLY A 85 -8.65 11.62 12.45
CA GLY A 85 -10.01 12.19 12.30
C GLY A 85 -10.59 12.08 10.88
N ALA A 86 -9.73 12.02 9.86
CA ALA A 86 -10.08 11.73 8.48
C ALA A 86 -8.87 11.11 7.78
N VAL A 87 -9.07 9.99 7.09
CA VAL A 87 -8.03 9.28 6.33
C VAL A 87 -8.66 8.82 5.02
N THR A 88 -8.04 9.17 3.91
CA THR A 88 -8.45 8.67 2.60
C THR A 88 -7.91 7.27 2.38
N ILE A 89 -8.55 6.45 1.55
CA ILE A 89 -8.09 5.07 1.32
C ILE A 89 -6.66 4.99 0.75
N ASP A 90 -6.25 6.00 0.00
CA ASP A 90 -4.92 6.14 -0.61
C ASP A 90 -3.91 6.89 0.30
N ASP A 91 -4.24 7.07 1.59
CA ASP A 91 -3.32 7.66 2.54
C ASP A 91 -2.04 6.79 2.65
N PRO A 92 -0.84 7.40 2.59
CA PRO A 92 0.41 6.65 2.70
C PRO A 92 0.51 5.77 3.95
N ARG A 93 -0.18 6.13 5.05
CA ARG A 93 -0.22 5.32 6.27
C ARG A 93 -0.95 3.99 6.09
N ASN A 94 -1.84 3.90 5.10
CA ASN A 94 -2.52 2.68 4.70
C ASN A 94 -1.70 1.88 3.68
N SER A 95 -0.37 1.89 3.76
CA SER A 95 0.46 1.22 2.77
C SER A 95 1.71 0.59 3.34
N GLU A 96 2.18 -0.46 2.66
CA GLU A 96 3.48 -1.06 2.87
C GLU A 96 4.18 -1.31 1.52
N PHE A 97 5.50 -1.09 1.49
CA PHE A 97 6.35 -1.55 0.40
C PHE A 97 6.73 -3.02 0.54
N ILE A 98 6.20 -3.82 -0.38
CA ILE A 98 6.36 -5.26 -0.41
C ILE A 98 6.96 -5.68 -1.75
N THR A 99 7.75 -6.76 -1.74
CA THR A 99 8.33 -7.31 -2.96
C THR A 99 7.25 -7.94 -3.84
N LEU A 100 7.44 -7.92 -5.16
CA LEU A 100 6.54 -8.53 -6.16
C LEU A 100 6.12 -9.98 -5.83
N ILE A 101 7.00 -10.74 -5.19
CA ILE A 101 6.78 -12.15 -4.81
C ILE A 101 5.74 -12.26 -3.68
N LEU A 102 5.63 -11.25 -2.83
CA LEU A 102 4.73 -11.23 -1.68
C LEU A 102 3.38 -10.56 -1.96
N LEU A 103 3.24 -9.84 -3.08
CA LEU A 103 1.97 -9.23 -3.49
C LEU A 103 0.78 -10.20 -3.53
N PRO A 104 0.91 -11.42 -4.09
CA PRO A 104 -0.23 -12.35 -4.12
C PRO A 104 -0.69 -12.80 -2.73
N VAL A 105 0.17 -12.68 -1.71
CA VAL A 105 -0.15 -13.03 -0.32
C VAL A 105 -0.92 -11.90 0.37
N PHE A 106 -0.60 -10.64 0.04
CA PHE A 106 -1.26 -9.46 0.60
C PHE A 106 -2.55 -9.08 -0.15
N ASP A 107 -2.62 -9.31 -1.46
CA ASP A 107 -3.85 -9.09 -2.27
C ASP A 107 -4.95 -10.14 -2.01
N GLN A 108 -4.69 -11.16 -1.17
CA GLN A 108 -5.67 -12.20 -0.79
C GLN A 108 -6.53 -11.84 0.42
N TRP A 109 -6.35 -10.65 1.00
CA TRP A 109 -7.09 -10.16 2.17
C TRP A 109 -7.95 -8.93 1.83
#